data_AF-A0A093Y4U2-F1
#
_entry.id   AF-A0A093Y4U2-F1
#
_cell.length_a   1.000
_cell.length_b   1.000
_cell.length_c   1.000
_cell.angle_alpha   90.00
_cell.angle_beta   90.00
_cell.angle_gamma   90.00
#
_symmetry.space_group_name_H-M   'P 1'
#
loop_
_entity.id
_entity.type
_entity.pdbx_description
1 polymer ?
#
loop_
_entity_poly.entity_id
_entity_poly.type
_entity_poly.pdbx_seq_one_letter_code
_entity_poly.pdbx_strand_id
1 'polypeptide(L)'
;MMAPLLRMLGRFTVVFYTVFTLGAFTALYSVLFRLDWPPLSRELSSPPFLGGGDSSDISDPISGSEFPFLSRLCNETEWTEGLWLQCHNGAGPAGLSMRGGLNNLRNRLQTCVRLAISAGAGVIMPSFATRDDGDLLSYDGEECPANLFDTERFERALSVACPQLKIRSCNDTKGLDTTIDAKFRKYLDPSYFNEAFRAAIDDTIARSGVTRREINEKKPLLILYGDPFLAWNYTTSAETNEKKDLFKTLRYNKQLSELGEQIFDSLKQKSSGPIVASTCQGGPPPGEPQENAWALLEEMKSIDLGSGRARRRKGGAVV
;
A
#
# COMPACT_ATOMS: atom_id res chain seq x y z
N MET A 1 45.89 -59.07 -23.22
CA MET A 1 46.06 -57.91 -22.32
C MET A 1 45.86 -56.61 -23.11
N MET A 2 44.62 -56.15 -23.35
CA MET A 2 44.33 -54.83 -23.99
C MET A 2 42.95 -54.27 -23.55
N ALA A 3 42.67 -54.27 -22.24
CA ALA A 3 41.37 -53.82 -21.70
C ALA A 3 41.39 -52.59 -20.75
N PRO A 4 42.51 -52.14 -20.14
CA PRO A 4 42.42 -50.99 -19.21
C PRO A 4 42.62 -49.61 -19.87
N LEU A 5 43.22 -49.51 -21.06
CA LEU A 5 43.62 -48.21 -21.61
C LEU A 5 42.46 -47.40 -22.22
N LEU A 6 41.42 -48.05 -22.76
CA LEU A 6 40.28 -47.36 -23.39
C LEU A 6 39.33 -46.69 -22.38
N ARG A 7 39.28 -47.17 -21.13
CA ARG A 7 38.39 -46.61 -20.09
C ARG A 7 38.87 -45.28 -19.51
N MET A 8 40.17 -45.00 -19.57
CA MET A 8 40.69 -43.71 -19.10
C MET A 8 40.48 -42.59 -20.12
N LEU A 9 40.68 -42.83 -21.42
CA LEU A 9 40.50 -41.78 -22.44
C LEU A 9 39.05 -41.25 -22.50
N GLY A 10 38.04 -42.11 -22.32
CA GLY A 10 36.62 -41.72 -22.34
C GLY A 10 36.20 -40.85 -21.14
N ARG A 11 36.83 -41.02 -19.97
CA ARG A 11 36.55 -40.19 -18.79
C ARG A 11 37.13 -38.79 -18.91
N PHE A 12 38.32 -38.66 -19.49
CA PHE A 12 38.93 -37.35 -19.73
C PHE A 12 38.19 -36.54 -20.79
N THR A 13 37.66 -37.18 -21.84
CA THR A 13 36.86 -36.48 -22.86
C THR A 13 35.57 -35.92 -22.28
N VAL A 14 34.83 -36.70 -21.48
CA VAL A 14 33.57 -36.23 -20.87
C VAL A 14 33.80 -35.06 -19.91
N VAL A 15 34.84 -35.12 -19.07
CA VAL A 15 35.19 -34.02 -18.15
C VAL A 15 35.64 -32.77 -18.90
N PHE A 16 36.38 -32.92 -20.00
CA PHE A 16 36.80 -31.78 -20.80
C PHE A 16 35.61 -31.08 -21.45
N TYR A 17 34.66 -31.83 -22.03
CA TYR A 17 33.47 -31.24 -22.65
C TYR A 17 32.52 -30.60 -21.62
N THR A 18 32.36 -31.15 -20.42
CA THR A 18 31.48 -30.54 -19.40
C THR A 18 32.10 -29.29 -18.79
N VAL A 19 33.39 -29.29 -18.46
CA VAL A 19 34.05 -28.11 -17.88
C VAL A 19 34.15 -26.98 -18.89
N PHE A 20 34.47 -27.28 -20.16
CA PHE A 20 34.60 -26.24 -21.19
C PHE A 20 33.26 -25.65 -21.58
N THR A 21 32.19 -26.46 -21.66
CA THR A 21 30.84 -25.93 -21.92
C THR A 21 30.34 -25.10 -20.74
N LEU A 22 30.53 -25.53 -19.49
CA LEU A 22 30.15 -24.75 -18.31
C LEU A 22 30.93 -23.41 -18.22
N GLY A 23 32.23 -23.43 -18.54
CA GLY A 23 33.06 -22.22 -18.63
C GLY A 23 32.63 -21.26 -19.74
N ALA A 24 32.28 -21.80 -20.93
CA ALA A 24 31.77 -20.98 -22.04
C ALA A 24 30.39 -20.39 -21.74
N PHE A 25 29.48 -21.17 -21.12
CA PHE A 25 28.16 -20.68 -20.71
C PHE A 25 28.27 -19.63 -19.61
N THR A 26 29.12 -19.81 -18.59
CA THR A 26 29.31 -18.79 -17.54
C THR A 26 29.96 -17.52 -18.07
N ALA A 27 30.92 -17.61 -19.00
CA ALA A 27 31.49 -16.44 -19.65
C ALA A 27 30.46 -15.72 -20.54
N LEU A 28 29.70 -16.46 -21.35
CA LEU A 28 28.64 -15.91 -22.20
C LEU A 28 27.53 -15.27 -21.37
N TYR A 29 27.12 -15.90 -20.27
CA TYR A 29 26.14 -15.35 -19.34
C TYR A 29 26.68 -14.08 -18.66
N SER A 30 27.95 -14.06 -18.25
CA SER A 30 28.58 -12.87 -17.66
C SER A 30 28.68 -11.71 -18.65
N VAL A 31 28.92 -11.98 -19.94
CA VAL A 31 29.00 -10.96 -20.99
C VAL A 31 27.60 -10.45 -21.36
N LEU A 32 26.63 -11.34 -21.53
CA LEU A 32 25.25 -10.97 -21.86
C LEU A 32 24.58 -10.20 -20.71
N PHE A 33 24.80 -10.60 -19.45
CA PHE A 33 24.20 -9.92 -18.29
C PHE A 33 25.01 -8.72 -17.77
N ARG A 34 26.28 -8.53 -18.17
CA ARG A 34 27.00 -7.26 -17.93
C ARG A 34 26.61 -6.15 -18.91
N LEU A 35 26.08 -6.50 -20.09
CA LEU A 35 25.63 -5.51 -21.08
C LEU A 35 24.27 -4.87 -20.73
N ASP A 36 23.50 -5.49 -19.84
CA ASP A 36 22.21 -4.98 -19.34
C ASP A 36 22.29 -4.31 -17.97
N TRP A 37 23.48 -4.20 -17.35
CA TRP A 37 23.61 -3.37 -16.15
C TRP A 37 23.73 -1.91 -16.59
N PRO A 38 22.74 -1.04 -16.29
CA PRO A 38 22.92 0.39 -16.54
C PRO A 38 24.14 0.85 -15.75
N PRO A 39 24.99 1.74 -16.28
CA PRO A 39 26.09 2.28 -15.51
C PRO A 39 25.55 2.83 -14.20
N LEU A 40 26.22 2.46 -13.10
CA LEU A 40 25.96 2.98 -11.75
C LEU A 40 25.72 4.49 -11.89
N SER A 41 24.48 4.92 -11.60
CA SER A 41 24.02 6.29 -11.82
C SER A 41 25.01 7.25 -11.17
N ARG A 42 25.74 8.00 -11.99
CA ARG A 42 26.39 9.22 -11.55
C ARG A 42 25.30 10.09 -10.94
N GLU A 43 25.50 10.44 -9.66
CA GLU A 43 24.91 11.56 -8.93
C GLU A 43 23.98 12.39 -9.82
N LEU A 44 22.68 12.15 -9.72
CA LEU A 44 21.69 13.12 -10.17
C LEU A 44 21.90 14.34 -9.26
N SER A 45 22.72 15.29 -9.70
CA SER A 45 22.83 16.57 -9.05
C SER A 45 21.47 17.24 -9.14
N SER A 46 20.70 17.18 -8.06
CA SER A 46 19.47 17.94 -7.90
C SER A 46 19.79 19.42 -8.13
N PRO A 47 19.11 20.12 -9.04
CA PRO A 47 19.25 21.56 -9.12
C PRO A 47 18.74 22.18 -7.79
N PRO A 48 19.31 23.30 -7.35
CA PRO A 48 18.84 23.98 -6.15
C PRO A 48 17.39 24.42 -6.37
N PHE A 49 16.47 23.86 -5.60
CA PHE A 49 15.07 24.29 -5.58
C PHE A 49 15.01 25.69 -4.96
N LEU A 50 14.81 26.71 -5.81
CA LEU A 50 14.38 28.02 -5.37
C LEU A 50 12.95 27.88 -4.85
N GLY A 51 12.77 28.13 -3.55
CA GLY A 51 11.47 28.25 -2.92
C GLY A 51 10.64 29.31 -3.61
N GLY A 52 9.65 28.87 -4.37
CA GLY A 52 8.55 29.69 -4.87
C GLY A 52 7.32 29.36 -4.03
N GLY A 53 7.19 30.03 -2.89
CA GLY A 53 5.89 30.17 -2.26
C GLY A 53 5.03 31.03 -3.17
N ASP A 54 4.02 30.43 -3.79
CA ASP A 54 2.88 31.19 -4.28
C ASP A 54 1.59 30.47 -3.88
N SER A 55 1.01 31.04 -2.84
CA SER A 55 -0.29 30.72 -2.28
C SER A 55 -1.38 31.24 -3.22
N SER A 56 -1.79 30.46 -4.22
CA SER A 56 -3.10 30.63 -4.90
C SER A 56 -3.39 29.53 -5.93
N ASP A 57 -3.20 28.25 -5.59
CA ASP A 57 -3.85 27.20 -6.38
C ASP A 57 -5.31 27.09 -5.93
N ILE A 58 -6.21 27.56 -6.81
CA ILE A 58 -7.65 27.40 -6.70
C ILE A 58 -7.94 25.97 -6.29
N SER A 59 -8.50 25.80 -5.09
CA SER A 59 -8.86 24.50 -4.55
C SER A 59 -9.79 23.82 -5.56
N ASP A 60 -9.32 22.76 -6.23
CA ASP A 60 -10.18 21.91 -7.06
C ASP A 60 -11.50 21.68 -6.31
N PRO A 61 -12.64 22.13 -6.85
CA PRO A 61 -13.91 22.01 -6.15
C PRO A 61 -14.25 20.53 -6.03
N ILE A 62 -14.24 20.01 -4.81
CA ILE A 62 -14.60 18.63 -4.51
C ILE A 62 -16.12 18.58 -4.38
N SER A 63 -16.78 17.83 -5.27
CA SER A 63 -18.22 17.62 -5.23
C SER A 63 -18.56 16.32 -4.49
N GLY A 64 -19.59 16.33 -3.64
CA GLY A 64 -20.10 15.10 -3.00
C GLY A 64 -20.54 14.02 -4.00
N SER A 65 -20.88 14.41 -5.23
CA SER A 65 -21.20 13.48 -6.31
C SER A 65 -19.99 12.66 -6.81
N GLU A 66 -18.76 13.01 -6.44
CA GLU A 66 -17.54 12.28 -6.80
C GLU A 66 -17.41 10.94 -6.04
N PHE A 67 -18.07 10.81 -4.88
CA PHE A 67 -17.95 9.68 -3.96
C PHE A 67 -19.30 9.07 -3.53
N PRO A 68 -20.18 8.67 -4.47
CA PRO A 68 -21.54 8.26 -4.14
C PRO A 68 -21.61 6.98 -3.30
N PHE A 69 -20.64 6.06 -3.45
CA PHE A 69 -20.63 4.79 -2.72
C PHE A 69 -20.09 4.97 -1.30
N LEU A 70 -19.03 5.77 -1.15
CA LEU A 70 -18.52 6.13 0.18
C LEU A 70 -19.58 6.91 0.98
N SER A 71 -20.31 7.83 0.34
CA SER A 71 -21.39 8.57 0.99
C SER A 71 -22.53 7.67 1.45
N ARG A 72 -22.94 6.70 0.64
CA ARG A 72 -23.92 5.69 1.04
C ARG A 72 -23.45 4.90 2.25
N LEU A 73 -22.22 4.36 2.19
CA LEU A 73 -21.63 3.59 3.28
C LEU A 73 -21.64 4.37 4.61
N CYS A 74 -21.30 5.66 4.56
CA CYS A 74 -21.31 6.52 5.75
C CYS A 74 -22.70 6.82 6.29
N ASN A 75 -23.72 6.93 5.42
CA ASN A 75 -25.10 7.11 5.84
C ASN A 75 -25.71 5.85 6.46
N GLU A 76 -25.28 4.67 6.02
CA GLU A 76 -25.71 3.37 6.58
C GLU A 76 -24.98 3.01 7.87
N THR A 77 -23.85 3.66 8.16
CA THR A 77 -23.04 3.41 9.35
C THR A 77 -23.71 3.95 10.61
N GLU A 78 -23.79 3.12 11.66
CA GLU A 78 -24.17 3.56 13.00
C GLU A 78 -22.97 4.15 13.76
N TRP A 79 -22.93 5.48 13.85
CA TRP A 79 -21.86 6.25 14.46
C TRP A 79 -21.96 6.30 15.99
N THR A 80 -20.82 6.25 16.66
CA THR A 80 -20.69 6.43 18.11
C THR A 80 -19.82 7.63 18.37
N GLU A 81 -20.46 8.71 18.79
CA GLU A 81 -19.78 9.94 19.12
C GLU A 81 -18.79 9.72 20.29
N GLY A 82 -17.60 10.31 20.20
CA GLY A 82 -16.55 10.11 21.19
C GLY A 82 -15.74 8.81 21.03
N LEU A 83 -16.14 7.88 20.15
CA LEU A 83 -15.30 6.73 19.78
C LEU A 83 -14.31 7.13 18.70
N TRP A 84 -13.03 6.85 18.93
CA TRP A 84 -11.93 7.15 18.01
C TRP A 84 -11.13 5.89 17.69
N LEU A 85 -10.65 5.78 16.46
CA LEU A 85 -9.76 4.74 16.00
C LEU A 85 -8.44 5.35 15.52
N GLN A 86 -7.33 4.80 15.99
CA GLN A 86 -5.99 5.08 15.46
C GLN A 86 -5.34 3.75 15.09
N CYS A 87 -4.95 3.60 13.83
CA CYS A 87 -4.29 2.38 13.38
C CYS A 87 -2.76 2.54 13.37
N HIS A 88 -2.04 1.45 13.58
CA HIS A 88 -0.57 1.42 13.56
C HIS A 88 -0.08 0.04 13.11
N ASN A 89 1.22 -0.16 12.90
CA ASN A 89 1.77 -1.52 12.75
C ASN A 89 3.00 -1.77 13.65
N GLY A 90 3.04 -1.07 14.79
CA GLY A 90 4.09 -1.25 15.79
C GLY A 90 5.41 -0.58 15.42
N ALA A 91 5.42 0.33 14.44
CA ALA A 91 6.63 1.02 14.00
C ALA A 91 6.78 2.41 14.65
N GLY A 92 7.98 2.98 14.52
CA GLY A 92 8.32 4.28 15.08
C GLY A 92 8.63 4.23 16.58
N PRO A 93 9.15 5.33 17.15
CA PRO A 93 9.58 5.38 18.56
C PRO A 93 8.46 5.08 19.56
N ALA A 94 7.23 5.53 19.27
CA ALA A 94 6.06 5.28 20.11
C ALA A 94 5.38 3.93 19.83
N GLY A 95 5.80 3.20 18.79
CA GLY A 95 5.11 1.99 18.32
C GLY A 95 3.71 2.25 17.71
N LEU A 96 3.37 3.51 17.47
CA LEU A 96 2.05 3.96 16.98
C LEU A 96 2.07 4.40 15.51
N SER A 97 3.20 4.26 14.82
CA SER A 97 3.33 4.62 13.41
C SER A 97 3.09 3.42 12.50
N MET A 98 2.91 3.71 11.21
CA MET A 98 2.91 2.73 10.14
C MET A 98 4.25 2.74 9.39
N ARG A 99 4.80 1.56 9.09
CA ARG A 99 5.92 1.40 8.15
C ARG A 99 5.50 0.70 6.86
N GLY A 100 6.19 1.01 5.78
CA GLY A 100 6.05 0.34 4.48
C GLY A 100 6.50 1.22 3.32
N GLY A 101 6.54 0.66 2.11
CA GLY A 101 6.67 1.49 0.91
C GLY A 101 5.44 2.38 0.71
N LEU A 102 5.58 3.41 -0.14
CA LEU A 102 4.57 4.44 -0.37
C LEU A 102 3.16 3.89 -0.64
N ASN A 103 3.05 2.87 -1.50
CA ASN A 103 1.76 2.22 -1.79
C ASN A 103 1.18 1.46 -0.58
N ASN A 104 2.04 0.86 0.24
CA ASN A 104 1.59 0.17 1.46
C ASN A 104 1.10 1.15 2.51
N LEU A 105 1.77 2.30 2.67
CA LEU A 105 1.32 3.37 3.56
C LEU A 105 -0.04 3.92 3.11
N ARG A 106 -0.21 4.18 1.79
CA ARG A 106 -1.50 4.58 1.21
C ARG A 106 -2.61 3.57 1.52
N ASN A 107 -2.36 2.28 1.25
CA ASN A 107 -3.32 1.21 1.49
C ASN A 107 -3.69 1.08 2.97
N ARG A 108 -2.71 1.22 3.88
CA ARG A 108 -2.96 1.16 5.33
C ARG A 108 -3.76 2.35 5.82
N LEU A 109 -3.44 3.56 5.38
CA LEU A 109 -4.17 4.78 5.72
C LEU A 109 -5.64 4.67 5.25
N GLN A 110 -5.86 4.27 4.00
CA GLN A 110 -7.21 4.07 3.47
C GLN A 110 -7.96 2.95 4.20
N THR A 111 -7.30 1.81 4.46
CA THR A 111 -7.94 0.72 5.20
C THR A 111 -8.27 1.14 6.64
N CYS A 112 -7.43 1.96 7.28
CA CYS A 112 -7.74 2.51 8.60
C CYS A 112 -9.02 3.36 8.58
N VAL A 113 -9.21 4.21 7.57
CA VAL A 113 -10.46 4.96 7.40
C VAL A 113 -11.66 4.03 7.19
N ARG A 114 -11.52 3.00 6.34
CA ARG A 114 -12.60 2.01 6.14
C ARG A 114 -12.97 1.29 7.44
N LEU A 115 -11.96 0.93 8.25
CA LEU A 115 -12.15 0.30 9.55
C LEU A 115 -12.83 1.25 10.54
N ALA A 116 -12.44 2.54 10.58
CA ALA A 116 -13.11 3.54 11.40
C ALA A 116 -14.59 3.68 11.03
N ILE A 117 -14.92 3.71 9.73
CA ILE A 117 -16.31 3.70 9.25
C ILE A 117 -17.04 2.42 9.71
N SER A 118 -16.45 1.23 9.53
CA SER A 118 -17.09 -0.01 10.02
C SER A 118 -17.34 0.02 11.53
N ALA A 119 -16.38 0.52 12.29
CA ALA A 119 -16.50 0.68 13.73
C ALA A 119 -17.44 1.82 14.13
N GLY A 120 -17.94 2.66 13.21
CA GLY A 120 -18.72 3.86 13.53
C GLY A 120 -17.95 4.86 14.38
N ALA A 121 -16.64 4.98 14.17
CA ALA A 121 -15.72 5.77 14.98
C ALA A 121 -15.14 6.95 14.16
N GLY A 122 -14.77 8.03 14.84
CA GLY A 122 -13.83 9.01 14.28
C GLY A 122 -12.46 8.36 14.03
N VAL A 123 -11.65 8.98 13.18
CA VAL A 123 -10.31 8.49 12.86
C VAL A 123 -9.25 9.52 13.21
N ILE A 124 -8.18 9.08 13.87
CA ILE A 124 -6.95 9.86 14.03
C ILE A 124 -6.01 9.42 12.93
N MET A 125 -5.53 10.36 12.13
CA MET A 125 -4.63 10.03 11.04
C MET A 125 -3.34 9.39 11.60
N PRO A 126 -2.93 8.21 11.12
CA PRO A 126 -1.70 7.57 11.59
C PRO A 126 -0.47 8.36 11.20
N SER A 127 0.55 8.36 12.06
CA SER A 127 1.91 8.76 11.69
C SER A 127 2.61 7.64 10.90
N PHE A 128 3.65 8.00 10.17
CA PHE A 128 4.48 7.06 9.42
C PHE A 128 5.89 7.02 9.99
N ALA A 129 6.43 5.83 10.11
CA ALA A 129 7.80 5.66 10.56
C ALA A 129 8.75 5.94 9.39
N THR A 130 9.72 6.82 9.60
CA THR A 130 10.76 7.13 8.62
C THR A 130 11.96 6.22 8.84
N ARG A 131 12.69 5.92 7.76
CA ARG A 131 13.91 5.11 7.83
C ARG A 131 15.09 5.99 8.22
N ASP A 132 16.04 5.39 8.92
CA ASP A 132 17.35 6.00 9.12
C ASP A 132 18.14 5.99 7.81
N ASP A 133 18.87 7.07 7.53
CA ASP A 133 19.67 7.22 6.31
C ASP A 133 20.90 6.28 6.29
N GLY A 134 21.40 5.89 7.47
CA GLY A 134 22.49 4.96 7.66
C GLY A 134 22.05 3.49 7.80
N ASP A 135 20.82 3.24 8.23
CA ASP A 135 20.22 1.90 8.33
C ASP A 135 18.76 1.86 7.87
N LEU A 136 18.53 1.39 6.64
CA LEU A 136 17.20 1.24 6.04
C LEU A 136 16.29 0.23 6.74
N LEU A 137 16.82 -0.60 7.64
CA LEU A 137 16.04 -1.50 8.49
C LEU A 137 15.60 -0.84 9.79
N SER A 138 16.24 0.28 10.18
CA SER A 138 15.84 1.06 11.33
C SER A 138 14.71 2.04 11.00
N TYR A 139 13.83 2.25 11.98
CA TYR A 139 12.65 3.11 11.88
C TYR A 139 12.55 4.03 13.11
N ASP A 140 13.63 4.76 13.37
CA ASP A 140 13.79 5.59 14.58
C ASP A 140 13.13 6.97 14.48
N GLY A 141 12.64 7.35 13.30
CA GLY A 141 11.91 8.59 13.08
C GLY A 141 10.43 8.35 12.83
N GLU A 142 9.64 9.41 13.01
CA GLU A 142 8.22 9.45 12.66
C GLU A 142 7.85 10.79 12.03
N GLU A 143 6.88 10.76 11.11
CA GLU A 143 6.34 11.96 10.47
C GLU A 143 4.84 11.83 10.23
N CYS A 144 4.14 12.97 10.16
CA CYS A 144 2.75 12.96 9.71
C CYS A 144 2.67 12.75 8.19
N PRO A 145 1.54 12.22 7.66
CA PRO A 145 1.40 11.87 6.25
C PRO A 145 1.56 13.01 5.23
N ALA A 146 1.56 14.28 5.65
CA ALA A 146 1.61 15.47 4.78
C ALA A 146 2.85 15.51 3.86
N ASN A 147 3.97 14.93 4.29
CA ASN A 147 5.19 14.84 3.48
C ASN A 147 5.06 13.86 2.29
N LEU A 148 4.06 12.98 2.31
CA LEU A 148 3.81 11.99 1.26
C LEU A 148 2.47 12.20 0.53
N PHE A 149 1.48 12.76 1.20
CA PHE A 149 0.10 12.85 0.72
C PHE A 149 -0.46 14.26 0.92
N ASP A 150 -1.41 14.63 0.06
CA ASP A 150 -2.19 15.85 0.20
C ASP A 150 -3.27 15.63 1.28
N THR A 151 -2.88 15.80 2.55
CA THR A 151 -3.73 15.55 3.72
C THR A 151 -4.88 16.55 3.82
N GLU A 152 -4.68 17.80 3.39
CA GLU A 152 -5.73 18.82 3.37
C GLU A 152 -6.84 18.46 2.37
N ARG A 153 -6.46 18.03 1.16
CA ARG A 153 -7.44 17.52 0.19
C ARG A 153 -8.11 16.26 0.70
N PHE A 154 -7.36 15.35 1.34
CA PHE A 154 -7.90 14.11 1.88
C PHE A 154 -8.98 14.38 2.95
N GLU A 155 -8.70 15.28 3.90
CA GLU A 155 -9.66 15.70 4.92
C GLU A 155 -10.91 16.36 4.30
N ARG A 156 -10.73 17.26 3.32
CA ARG A 156 -11.86 17.87 2.60
C ARG A 156 -12.67 16.85 1.79
N ALA A 157 -12.01 15.91 1.12
CA ALA A 157 -12.68 14.89 0.33
C ALA A 157 -13.50 13.95 1.21
N LEU A 158 -12.95 13.55 2.36
CA LEU A 158 -13.66 12.75 3.33
C LEU A 158 -14.79 13.52 4.02
N SER A 159 -14.62 14.79 4.36
CA SER A 159 -15.69 15.58 4.98
C SER A 159 -16.87 15.81 4.03
N VAL A 160 -16.61 15.92 2.73
CA VAL A 160 -17.64 16.00 1.68
C VAL A 160 -18.29 14.64 1.43
N ALA A 161 -17.51 13.56 1.36
CA ALA A 161 -18.03 12.22 1.10
C ALA A 161 -18.78 11.62 2.30
N CYS A 162 -18.26 11.85 3.50
CA CYS A 162 -18.62 11.18 4.74
C CYS A 162 -18.66 12.18 5.92
N PRO A 163 -19.64 13.10 5.96
CA PRO A 163 -19.67 14.19 6.95
C PRO A 163 -19.70 13.72 8.43
N GLN A 164 -20.19 12.51 8.69
CA GLN A 164 -20.25 11.91 10.02
C GLN A 164 -18.87 11.43 10.53
N LEU A 165 -17.92 11.15 9.63
CA LEU A 165 -16.56 10.74 9.98
C LEU A 165 -15.77 11.95 10.48
N LYS A 166 -15.64 12.07 11.79
CA LYS A 166 -14.74 13.06 12.40
C LYS A 166 -13.29 12.61 12.18
N ILE A 167 -12.44 13.51 11.68
CA ILE A 167 -11.01 13.26 11.41
C ILE A 167 -10.19 14.16 12.33
N ARG A 168 -9.13 13.61 12.91
CA ARG A 168 -8.07 14.37 13.59
C ARG A 168 -6.75 14.20 12.87
N SER A 169 -5.94 15.25 12.92
CA SER A 169 -4.58 15.23 12.40
C SER A 169 -3.71 14.21 13.14
N CYS A 170 -2.57 13.87 12.55
CA CYS A 170 -1.67 12.90 13.16
C CYS A 170 -1.20 13.37 14.55
N ASN A 171 -1.13 12.42 15.49
CA ASN A 171 -0.78 12.63 16.89
C ASN A 171 -1.74 13.54 17.70
N ASP A 172 -2.88 13.97 17.15
CA ASP A 172 -3.90 14.72 17.93
C ASP A 172 -4.78 13.78 18.77
N THR A 173 -4.25 13.42 19.93
CA THR A 173 -4.96 12.65 20.96
C THR A 173 -5.50 13.53 22.09
N LYS A 174 -5.55 14.86 21.90
CA LYS A 174 -5.91 15.80 22.97
C LYS A 174 -7.33 15.52 23.48
N GLY A 175 -7.45 15.37 24.80
CA GLY A 175 -8.72 15.07 25.48
C GLY A 175 -9.19 13.62 25.32
N LEU A 176 -8.34 12.70 24.83
CA LEU A 176 -8.59 11.27 24.77
C LEU A 176 -7.83 10.56 25.88
N ASP A 177 -8.30 10.71 27.12
CA ASP A 177 -7.59 10.20 28.30
C ASP A 177 -7.73 8.67 28.47
N THR A 178 -8.74 8.07 27.84
CA THR A 178 -8.96 6.62 27.87
C THR A 178 -8.55 6.00 26.54
N THR A 179 -7.55 5.13 26.59
CA THR A 179 -7.04 4.40 25.42
C THR A 179 -7.08 2.90 25.69
N ILE A 180 -7.52 2.12 24.71
CA ILE A 180 -7.53 0.66 24.75
C ILE A 180 -6.85 0.11 23.50
N ASP A 181 -5.94 -0.84 23.70
CA ASP A 181 -5.37 -1.62 22.61
C ASP A 181 -6.33 -2.72 22.17
N ALA A 182 -6.73 -2.67 20.91
CA ALA A 182 -7.36 -3.81 20.25
C ALA A 182 -6.33 -4.91 20.01
N LYS A 183 -6.82 -6.14 19.78
CA LYS A 183 -5.95 -7.26 19.41
C LYS A 183 -5.12 -6.89 18.18
N PHE A 184 -3.80 -6.92 18.33
CA PHE A 184 -2.89 -6.73 17.21
C PHE A 184 -3.10 -7.83 16.16
N ARG A 185 -3.42 -7.44 14.92
CA ARG A 185 -3.68 -8.37 13.84
C ARG A 185 -2.37 -8.94 13.29
N LYS A 186 -2.28 -10.27 13.19
CA LYS A 186 -1.17 -10.95 12.53
C LYS A 186 -1.43 -11.01 11.02
N TYR A 187 -0.36 -11.09 10.23
CA TYR A 187 -0.47 -11.14 8.76
C TYR A 187 -1.40 -12.24 8.23
N LEU A 188 -1.38 -13.42 8.87
CA LEU A 188 -2.20 -14.58 8.51
C LEU A 188 -3.61 -14.58 9.13
N ASP A 189 -3.94 -13.61 9.98
CA ASP A 189 -5.29 -13.52 10.54
C ASP A 189 -6.28 -13.18 9.42
N PRO A 190 -7.51 -13.71 9.45
CA PRO A 190 -8.51 -13.40 8.44
C PRO A 190 -8.79 -11.89 8.39
N SER A 191 -9.03 -11.39 7.18
CA SER A 191 -9.52 -10.04 6.96
C SER A 191 -10.97 -9.93 7.46
N TYR A 192 -11.33 -8.76 7.96
CA TYR A 192 -12.71 -8.42 8.28
C TYR A 192 -13.53 -8.13 7.02
N PHE A 193 -14.84 -8.33 7.13
CA PHE A 193 -15.84 -8.01 6.12
C PHE A 193 -17.17 -7.77 6.84
N ASN A 194 -18.05 -6.95 6.25
CA ASN A 194 -19.36 -6.61 6.82
C ASN A 194 -19.24 -6.15 8.30
N GLU A 195 -20.06 -6.69 9.20
CA GLU A 195 -20.09 -6.33 10.63
C GLU A 195 -18.95 -6.93 11.47
N ALA A 196 -18.07 -7.75 10.87
CA ALA A 196 -17.07 -8.51 11.64
C ALA A 196 -16.09 -7.60 12.40
N PHE A 197 -15.70 -6.47 11.81
CA PHE A 197 -14.80 -5.54 12.49
C PHE A 197 -15.51 -4.78 13.61
N ARG A 198 -16.74 -4.32 13.39
CA ARG A 198 -17.56 -3.67 14.42
C ARG A 198 -17.72 -4.59 15.64
N ALA A 199 -18.06 -5.86 15.41
CA ALA A 199 -18.16 -6.86 16.47
C ALA A 199 -16.84 -7.07 17.23
N ALA A 200 -15.69 -7.07 16.54
CA ALA A 200 -14.38 -7.18 17.17
C ALA A 200 -14.03 -5.96 18.05
N ILE A 201 -14.45 -4.76 17.65
CA ILE A 201 -14.31 -3.54 18.44
C ILE A 201 -15.23 -3.56 19.65
N ASP A 202 -16.49 -3.98 19.49
CA ASP A 202 -17.44 -4.09 20.61
C ASP A 202 -16.97 -5.09 21.66
N ASP A 203 -16.42 -6.22 21.24
CA ASP A 203 -15.79 -7.23 22.11
C ASP A 203 -14.52 -6.67 22.80
N THR A 204 -13.74 -5.84 22.12
CA THR A 204 -12.59 -5.15 22.72
C THR A 204 -13.02 -4.15 23.79
N ILE A 205 -14.08 -3.37 23.52
CA ILE A 205 -14.66 -2.42 24.48
C ILE A 205 -15.23 -3.15 25.69
N ALA A 206 -16.00 -4.23 25.47
CA ALA A 206 -16.60 -5.01 26.56
C ALA A 206 -15.53 -5.62 27.50
N ARG A 207 -14.41 -6.09 26.94
CA ARG A 207 -13.28 -6.62 27.74
C ARG A 207 -12.60 -5.59 28.63
N SER A 208 -12.65 -4.30 28.27
CA SER A 208 -12.10 -3.24 29.10
C SER A 208 -13.03 -2.81 30.24
N GLY A 209 -14.21 -3.43 30.36
CA GLY A 209 -15.23 -3.04 31.33
C GLY A 209 -16.00 -1.77 30.98
N VAL A 210 -15.86 -1.28 29.74
CA VAL A 210 -16.63 -0.14 29.22
C VAL A 210 -17.75 -0.68 28.34
N THR A 211 -18.88 0.03 28.27
CA THR A 211 -19.94 -0.24 27.31
C THR A 211 -20.03 0.87 26.27
N ARG A 212 -20.43 0.53 25.04
CA ARG A 212 -20.55 1.49 23.94
C ARG A 212 -21.47 2.67 24.25
N ARG A 213 -22.46 2.48 25.14
CA ARG A 213 -23.40 3.53 25.60
C ARG A 213 -22.76 4.56 26.53
N GLU A 214 -21.64 4.22 27.17
CA GLU A 214 -20.92 5.14 28.06
C GLU A 214 -19.97 6.06 27.29
N ILE A 215 -19.64 5.69 26.05
CA ILE A 215 -18.78 6.46 25.15
C ILE A 215 -19.60 7.62 24.56
N ASN A 216 -19.09 8.83 24.71
CA ASN A 216 -19.66 10.07 24.18
C ASN A 216 -18.60 11.18 24.19
N GLU A 217 -18.94 12.40 23.77
CA GLU A 217 -18.01 13.53 23.74
C GLU A 217 -17.35 13.84 25.10
N LYS A 218 -18.03 13.58 26.21
CA LYS A 218 -17.53 13.85 27.57
C LYS A 218 -16.70 12.71 28.14
N LYS A 219 -16.86 11.51 27.58
CA LYS A 219 -16.12 10.30 27.93
C LYS A 219 -15.63 9.63 26.65
N PRO A 220 -14.71 10.28 25.91
CA PRO A 220 -14.25 9.74 24.66
C PRO A 220 -13.33 8.55 24.90
N LEU A 221 -13.31 7.63 23.94
CA LEU A 221 -12.51 6.43 23.97
C LEU A 221 -11.70 6.31 22.69
N LEU A 222 -10.38 6.15 22.84
CA LEU A 222 -9.47 5.85 21.73
C LEU A 222 -9.19 4.34 21.69
N ILE A 223 -9.42 3.73 20.53
CA ILE A 223 -8.98 2.38 20.23
C ILE A 223 -7.72 2.43 19.37
N LEU A 224 -6.65 1.79 19.84
CA LEU A 224 -5.44 1.54 19.06
C LEU A 224 -5.59 0.20 18.34
N TYR A 225 -5.52 0.20 17.01
CA TYR A 225 -5.70 -1.00 16.20
C TYR A 225 -4.44 -1.39 15.42
N GLY A 226 -3.92 -2.58 15.73
CA GLY A 226 -2.67 -3.13 15.19
C GLY A 226 -2.83 -3.85 13.84
N ASP A 227 -2.06 -3.34 12.88
CA ASP A 227 -1.92 -3.57 11.43
C ASP A 227 -3.21 -3.62 10.58
N PRO A 228 -3.58 -2.48 9.92
CA PRO A 228 -4.68 -2.45 8.96
C PRO A 228 -4.31 -3.03 7.59
N PHE A 229 -3.08 -3.49 7.36
CA PHE A 229 -2.69 -4.05 6.07
C PHE A 229 -3.51 -5.30 5.72
N LEU A 230 -4.26 -5.22 4.62
CA LEU A 230 -5.19 -6.26 4.19
C LEU A 230 -6.23 -6.64 5.27
N ALA A 231 -6.49 -5.75 6.23
CA ALA A 231 -7.43 -6.03 7.30
C ALA A 231 -8.89 -6.01 6.82
N TRP A 232 -9.17 -5.48 5.63
CA TRP A 232 -10.52 -5.43 5.05
C TRP A 232 -10.61 -6.21 3.73
N ASN A 233 -11.62 -7.06 3.61
CA ASN A 233 -11.91 -7.81 2.40
C ASN A 233 -13.05 -7.16 1.61
N TYR A 234 -12.66 -6.35 0.62
CA TYR A 234 -13.60 -5.67 -0.28
C TYR A 234 -14.33 -6.62 -1.23
N THR A 235 -13.75 -7.77 -1.57
CA THR A 235 -14.39 -8.74 -2.46
C THR A 235 -15.54 -9.43 -1.74
N THR A 236 -15.30 -9.96 -0.55
CA THR A 236 -16.33 -10.62 0.26
C THR A 236 -17.43 -9.66 0.71
N SER A 237 -17.09 -8.39 0.98
CA SER A 237 -18.08 -7.36 1.35
C SER A 237 -18.83 -6.79 0.13
N ALA A 238 -18.49 -7.19 -1.10
CA ALA A 238 -18.98 -6.59 -2.33
C ALA A 238 -18.75 -5.05 -2.44
N GLU A 239 -17.68 -4.55 -1.82
CA GLU A 239 -17.38 -3.12 -1.64
C GLU A 239 -16.33 -2.57 -2.63
N THR A 240 -16.34 -3.06 -3.87
CA THR A 240 -15.33 -2.65 -4.86
C THR A 240 -15.46 -1.17 -5.24
N ASN A 241 -16.67 -0.60 -5.18
CA ASN A 241 -16.88 0.80 -5.55
C ASN A 241 -16.57 1.76 -4.40
N GLU A 242 -16.86 1.36 -3.17
CA GLU A 242 -16.50 2.02 -1.93
C GLU A 242 -14.97 2.10 -1.83
N LYS A 243 -14.27 1.00 -2.17
CA LYS A 243 -12.81 1.00 -2.31
C LYS A 243 -12.37 2.06 -3.31
N LYS A 244 -12.97 2.12 -4.51
CA LYS A 244 -12.58 3.11 -5.54
C LYS A 244 -12.79 4.54 -5.05
N ASP A 245 -13.92 4.84 -4.41
CA ASP A 245 -14.21 6.16 -3.88
C ASP A 245 -13.22 6.56 -2.78
N LEU A 246 -12.95 5.65 -1.83
CA LEU A 246 -11.94 5.86 -0.80
C LEU A 246 -10.52 6.00 -1.38
N PHE A 247 -10.24 5.34 -2.51
CA PHE A 247 -8.95 5.50 -3.17
C PHE A 247 -8.76 6.88 -3.79
N LYS A 248 -9.83 7.50 -4.30
CA LYS A 248 -9.80 8.83 -4.92
C LYS A 248 -9.58 9.96 -3.90
N THR A 249 -10.00 9.78 -2.65
CA THR A 249 -9.88 10.85 -1.63
C THR A 249 -8.43 11.17 -1.28
N LEU A 250 -7.54 10.16 -1.30
CA LEU A 250 -6.13 10.33 -0.95
C LEU A 250 -5.26 10.43 -2.21
N ARG A 251 -4.61 11.59 -2.37
CA ARG A 251 -3.65 11.88 -3.44
C ARG A 251 -2.24 12.06 -2.86
N TYR A 252 -1.22 11.81 -3.68
CA TYR A 252 0.14 12.23 -3.35
C TYR A 252 0.20 13.76 -3.25
N ASN A 253 1.13 14.27 -2.45
CA ASN A 253 1.31 15.72 -2.40
C ASN A 253 1.82 16.25 -3.76
N LYS A 254 1.69 17.57 -3.94
CA LYS A 254 2.04 18.26 -5.19
C LYS A 254 3.50 18.03 -5.55
N GLN A 255 4.41 18.17 -4.59
CA GLN A 255 5.86 18.02 -4.80
C GLN A 255 6.23 16.62 -5.33
N LEU A 256 5.71 15.55 -4.74
CA LEU A 256 5.96 14.18 -5.19
C LEU A 256 5.35 13.91 -6.57
N SER A 257 4.18 14.49 -6.84
CA SER A 257 3.51 14.36 -8.14
C SER A 257 4.32 15.04 -9.24
N GLU A 258 4.74 16.29 -9.01
CA GLU A 258 5.60 17.07 -9.93
C GLU A 258 6.96 16.40 -10.15
N LEU A 259 7.58 15.90 -9.09
CA LEU A 259 8.84 15.15 -9.21
C LEU A 259 8.66 13.89 -10.08
N GLY A 260 7.56 13.16 -9.88
CA GLY A 260 7.21 12.00 -10.70
C GLY A 260 7.04 12.35 -12.18
N GLU A 261 6.35 13.44 -12.48
CA GLU A 261 6.17 13.96 -13.84
C GLU A 261 7.50 14.35 -14.49
N GLN A 262 8.35 15.09 -13.77
CA GLN A 262 9.68 15.49 -14.25
C GLN A 262 10.58 14.29 -14.55
N ILE A 263 10.56 13.27 -13.68
CA ILE A 263 11.30 12.02 -13.91
C ILE A 263 10.76 11.31 -15.15
N PHE A 264 9.44 11.19 -15.27
CA PHE A 264 8.81 10.53 -16.42
C PHE A 264 9.13 11.23 -17.74
N ASP A 265 9.04 12.56 -17.78
CA ASP A 265 9.36 13.35 -18.97
C ASP A 265 10.83 13.24 -19.34
N SER A 266 11.73 13.27 -18.34
CA SER A 266 13.17 13.09 -18.55
C SER A 266 13.49 11.71 -19.13
N LEU A 267 12.83 10.66 -18.63
CA LEU A 267 12.98 9.32 -19.18
C LEU A 267 12.45 9.24 -20.62
N LYS A 268 11.29 9.85 -20.88
CA LYS A 268 10.65 9.86 -22.21
C LYS A 268 11.51 10.55 -23.26
N GLN A 269 12.20 11.63 -22.89
CA GLN A 269 13.14 12.31 -23.78
C GLN A 269 14.39 11.47 -24.08
N LYS A 270 14.83 10.64 -23.12
CA LYS A 270 16.06 9.83 -23.24
C LYS A 270 15.82 8.44 -23.80
N SER A 271 14.60 7.92 -23.79
CA SER A 271 14.27 6.60 -24.33
C SER A 271 13.70 6.68 -25.74
N SER A 272 14.29 5.94 -26.68
CA SER A 272 13.78 5.77 -28.05
C SER A 272 12.69 4.69 -28.20
N GLY A 273 12.29 4.03 -27.10
CA GLY A 273 11.27 2.98 -27.04
C GLY A 273 10.19 3.24 -25.99
N PRO A 274 9.12 2.43 -25.94
CA PRO A 274 8.07 2.58 -24.93
C PRO A 274 8.64 2.34 -23.52
N ILE A 275 8.43 3.31 -22.63
CA ILE A 275 8.75 3.15 -21.21
C ILE A 275 7.73 2.21 -20.60
N VAL A 276 8.19 1.01 -20.23
CA VAL A 276 7.37 0.03 -19.50
C VAL A 276 7.84 0.05 -18.04
N ALA A 277 6.91 0.28 -17.11
CA ALA A 277 7.19 0.14 -15.69
C ALA A 277 7.46 -1.35 -15.39
N SER A 278 8.72 -1.73 -15.20
CA SER A 278 9.09 -3.06 -14.73
C SER A 278 8.82 -3.15 -13.24
N THR A 279 7.93 -4.06 -12.82
CA THR A 279 7.76 -4.39 -11.41
C THR A 279 9.05 -5.05 -10.91
N CYS A 280 9.81 -4.37 -10.06
CA CYS A 280 10.95 -4.97 -9.37
C CYS A 280 10.43 -5.98 -8.33
N GLN A 281 10.09 -7.19 -8.78
CA GLN A 281 9.93 -8.32 -7.88
C GLN A 281 11.34 -8.75 -7.45
N GLY A 282 11.69 -8.52 -6.20
CA GLY A 282 12.79 -9.23 -5.56
C GLY A 282 12.41 -10.70 -5.45
N GLY A 283 12.77 -11.50 -6.46
CA GLY A 283 12.62 -12.95 -6.40
C GLY A 283 13.69 -13.56 -5.49
N PRO A 284 13.38 -14.65 -4.77
CA PRO A 284 14.39 -15.41 -4.02
C PRO A 284 15.36 -16.11 -4.99
N PRO A 285 16.57 -16.47 -4.53
CA PRO A 285 17.54 -17.19 -5.37
C PRO A 285 16.98 -18.53 -5.88
N PRO A 286 17.41 -19.00 -7.05
CA PRO A 286 16.82 -20.16 -7.72
C PRO A 286 17.15 -21.44 -6.94
N GLY A 287 16.12 -22.11 -6.39
CA GLY A 287 16.29 -23.41 -5.73
C GLY A 287 15.13 -23.92 -4.87
N GLU A 288 14.11 -23.12 -4.56
CA GLU A 288 13.02 -23.54 -3.66
C GLU A 288 11.70 -23.85 -4.43
N PRO A 289 10.99 -24.96 -4.11
CA PRO A 289 9.78 -25.36 -4.83
C PRO A 289 8.63 -24.35 -4.69
N GLN A 290 8.10 -23.97 -5.85
CA GLN A 290 7.18 -22.86 -6.08
C GLN A 290 5.71 -23.32 -6.08
N GLU A 291 5.20 -23.96 -5.03
CA GLU A 291 3.79 -24.43 -5.04
C GLU A 291 2.77 -23.43 -4.48
N ASN A 292 3.19 -22.36 -3.80
CA ASN A 292 2.24 -21.44 -3.15
C ASN A 292 2.16 -20.05 -3.82
N ALA A 293 3.11 -19.72 -4.70
CA ALA A 293 3.16 -18.42 -5.38
C ALA A 293 2.24 -18.35 -6.61
N TRP A 294 1.96 -19.49 -7.26
CA TRP A 294 1.07 -19.56 -8.42
C TRP A 294 -0.41 -19.35 -8.07
N ALA A 295 -0.83 -19.77 -6.87
CA ALA A 295 -2.19 -19.51 -6.37
C ALA A 295 -2.45 -18.01 -6.11
N LEU A 296 -1.45 -17.28 -5.62
CA LEU A 296 -1.48 -15.82 -5.44
C LEU A 296 -1.51 -15.05 -6.77
N LEU A 297 -0.84 -15.56 -7.80
CA LEU A 297 -0.83 -14.96 -9.14
C LEU A 297 -2.17 -15.10 -9.87
N GLU A 298 -2.92 -16.18 -9.65
CA GLU A 298 -4.27 -16.34 -10.22
C GLU A 298 -5.30 -15.44 -9.52
N GLU A 299 -5.21 -15.24 -8.20
CA GLU A 299 -6.06 -14.25 -7.51
C GLU A 299 -5.76 -12.81 -7.94
N MET A 300 -4.49 -12.46 -8.15
CA MET A 300 -4.09 -11.11 -8.59
C MET A 300 -4.47 -10.81 -10.05
N LYS A 301 -4.57 -11.82 -10.93
CA LYS A 301 -5.05 -11.65 -12.32
C LYS A 301 -6.53 -11.30 -12.40
N SER A 302 -7.34 -11.57 -11.37
CA SER A 302 -8.76 -11.18 -11.36
C SER A 302 -9.00 -9.71 -11.00
N ILE A 303 -7.95 -8.96 -10.65
CA ILE A 303 -8.04 -7.51 -10.43
C ILE A 303 -7.84 -6.82 -11.78
N ASP A 304 -8.91 -6.79 -12.57
CA ASP A 304 -9.03 -6.00 -13.79
C ASP A 304 -8.93 -4.50 -13.43
N LEU A 305 -7.71 -3.96 -13.52
CA LEU A 305 -7.47 -2.52 -13.57
C LEU A 305 -7.95 -2.04 -14.93
N GLY A 306 -9.22 -1.66 -14.97
CA GLY A 306 -9.97 -1.32 -16.17
C GLY A 306 -9.16 -0.54 -17.21
N SER A 307 -8.96 -1.19 -18.36
CA SER A 307 -8.79 -0.48 -19.62
C SER A 307 -10.12 -0.53 -20.38
N GLY A 308 -10.85 0.59 -20.34
CA GLY A 308 -11.99 0.79 -21.21
C GLY A 308 -11.53 0.91 -22.65
N ARG A 309 -11.70 -0.14 -23.45
CA ARG A 309 -11.89 0.02 -24.90
C ARG A 309 -13.04 -0.87 -25.37
N ALA A 310 -14.17 -0.21 -25.59
CA ALA A 310 -15.42 -0.80 -26.04
C ALA A 310 -15.24 -1.56 -27.37
N ARG A 311 -15.69 -2.81 -27.38
CA ARG A 311 -15.86 -3.63 -28.59
C ARG A 311 -17.20 -3.24 -29.23
N ARG A 312 -17.13 -2.56 -30.38
CA ARG A 312 -18.27 -2.34 -31.28
C ARG A 312 -18.57 -3.67 -31.99
N ARG A 313 -19.73 -4.30 -31.74
CA ARG A 313 -20.34 -5.25 -32.67
C ARG A 313 -21.81 -4.91 -32.86
N LYS A 314 -22.13 -4.47 -34.08
CA LYS A 314 -23.47 -4.59 -34.73
C LYS A 314 -23.90 -6.06 -34.57
N GLY A 315 -25.12 -6.38 -34.13
CA GLY A 315 -26.38 -6.10 -34.82
C GLY A 315 -26.70 -7.26 -35.76
N GLY A 316 -27.73 -8.06 -35.42
CA GLY A 316 -28.26 -9.13 -36.26
C GLY A 316 -29.05 -10.16 -35.46
N ALA A 317 -30.37 -10.15 -35.63
CA ALA A 317 -31.38 -10.95 -34.94
C ALA A 317 -31.92 -12.08 -35.84
N VAL A 318 -32.71 -12.98 -35.23
CA VAL A 318 -33.71 -13.91 -35.84
C VAL A 318 -33.05 -15.04 -36.67
N VAL A 319 -33.26 -16.34 -36.45
CA VAL A 319 -34.43 -17.17 -36.11
C VAL A 319 -33.98 -18.25 -35.11
#